data_AF-A0A662VUU1-F1
#
_entry.id   AF-A0A662VUU1-F1
#
_cell.length_a   1.000
_cell.length_b   1.000
_cell.length_c   1.000
_cell.angle_alpha   90.00
_cell.angle_beta   90.00
_cell.angle_gamma   90.00
#
_symmetry.space_group_name_H-M   'P 1'
#
loop_
_entity.id
_entity.type
_entity.pdbx_description
1 polymer ?
#
loop_
_entity_poly.entity_id
_entity_poly.type
_entity_poly.pdbx_seq_one_letter_code
_entity_poly.pdbx_strand_id
1 'polypeptide(L)'
;MEEHGVDKPIWVTEAQFGGLMEKPKDIKKIDELLVKSSVFSLSLGAEKISHVGNWLEFWRSESTQKAYEIMVKKLNRFEKLEVIKQEYVENERDYEGATSLAGIYEFIVENKSVYVIWGNVELPEEIKGKIKVTDIYGNEKIMYAINFTSSDSPVYVEVIDY
;
A
#
# COMPACT_ATOMS: atom_id res chain seq x y z
N MET A 1 -19.84 -5.19 10.89
CA MET A 1 -19.55 -4.58 12.23
C MET A 1 -20.64 -3.66 12.74
N GLU A 2 -21.16 -2.72 11.93
CA GLU A 2 -22.37 -1.96 12.28
C GLU A 2 -23.57 -2.87 12.55
N GLU A 3 -23.69 -3.97 11.80
CA GLU A 3 -24.67 -5.04 12.03
C GLU A 3 -24.55 -5.71 13.42
N HIS A 4 -23.41 -5.53 14.09
CA HIS A 4 -23.13 -5.99 15.45
C HIS A 4 -23.13 -4.83 16.46
N GLY A 5 -23.58 -3.63 16.05
CA GLY A 5 -23.68 -2.44 16.92
C GLY A 5 -22.33 -1.81 17.28
N VAL A 6 -21.28 -2.12 16.52
CA VAL A 6 -19.94 -1.52 16.74
C VAL A 6 -19.72 -0.41 15.72
N ASP A 7 -19.92 0.83 16.19
CA ASP A 7 -19.58 2.08 15.49
C ASP A 7 -18.37 2.73 16.17
N LYS A 8 -17.22 2.07 16.05
CA LYS A 8 -15.95 2.50 16.64
C LYS A 8 -14.82 2.24 15.67
N PRO A 9 -13.77 3.08 15.69
CA PRO A 9 -12.63 2.90 14.81
C PRO A 9 -11.89 1.59 15.12
N ILE A 10 -11.49 0.87 14.07
CA ILE A 10 -10.71 -0.36 14.18
C ILE A 10 -9.24 0.00 14.01
N TRP A 11 -8.43 -0.31 15.01
CA TRP A 11 -6.98 -0.08 14.97
C TRP A 11 -6.24 -1.41 14.99
N VAL A 12 -5.34 -1.60 14.03
CA VAL A 12 -4.36 -2.69 14.05
C VAL A 12 -3.19 -2.20 14.91
N THR A 13 -3.14 -2.65 16.16
CA THR A 13 -2.15 -2.16 17.13
C THR A 13 -0.76 -2.75 16.91
N GLU A 14 -0.65 -3.90 16.27
CA GLU A 14 0.61 -4.55 15.91
C GLU A 14 0.47 -5.29 14.57
N ALA A 15 1.21 -4.84 13.57
CA ALA A 15 1.44 -5.53 12.30
C ALA A 15 2.91 -5.94 12.22
N GLN A 16 3.16 -7.25 12.18
CA GLN A 16 4.51 -7.81 12.08
C GLN A 16 4.68 -8.51 10.73
N PHE A 17 5.82 -8.28 10.09
CA PHE A 17 6.21 -8.98 8.87
C PHE A 17 7.43 -9.86 9.17
N GLY A 18 7.39 -11.12 8.73
CA GLY A 18 8.46 -12.10 8.99
C GLY A 18 8.65 -12.43 10.47
N GLY A 19 9.79 -13.06 10.79
CA GLY A 19 10.16 -13.36 12.18
C GLY A 19 10.78 -12.15 12.89
N LEU A 20 10.69 -12.10 14.22
CA LEU A 20 11.24 -10.98 15.00
C LEU A 20 12.74 -10.80 14.75
N MET A 21 13.53 -11.86 14.95
CA MET A 21 14.99 -11.79 14.85
C MET A 21 15.54 -12.25 13.49
N GLU A 22 14.86 -13.19 12.85
CA GLU A 22 15.34 -13.81 11.62
C GLU A 22 14.99 -12.97 10.40
N LYS A 23 16.04 -12.44 9.76
CA LYS A 23 15.91 -11.70 8.52
C LYS A 23 15.35 -12.61 7.40
N PRO A 24 14.25 -12.23 6.74
CA PRO A 24 13.69 -12.98 5.63
C PRO A 24 14.69 -13.11 4.48
N LYS A 25 14.64 -14.25 3.78
CA LYS A 25 15.51 -14.50 2.62
C LYS A 25 15.23 -13.55 1.47
N ASP A 26 13.95 -13.25 1.24
CA ASP A 26 13.48 -12.34 0.20
C ASP A 26 12.95 -11.06 0.84
N ILE A 27 13.84 -10.09 1.02
CA ILE A 27 13.49 -8.78 1.60
C ILE A 27 12.58 -7.99 0.68
N LYS A 28 12.78 -8.08 -0.64
CA LYS A 28 11.95 -7.35 -1.61
C LYS A 28 10.48 -7.77 -1.45
N LYS A 29 10.20 -9.06 -1.32
CA LYS A 29 8.84 -9.56 -1.10
C LYS A 29 8.23 -9.04 0.20
N ILE A 30 9.03 -8.81 1.24
CA ILE A 30 8.56 -8.23 2.50
C ILE A 30 8.29 -6.73 2.35
N ASP A 31 9.14 -6.00 1.63
CA ASP A 31 8.92 -4.58 1.34
C ASP A 31 7.59 -4.37 0.59
N GLU A 32 7.33 -5.21 -0.42
CA GLU A 32 6.06 -5.20 -1.18
C GLU A 32 4.87 -5.63 -0.31
N LEU A 33 5.02 -6.68 0.50
CA LEU A 33 3.97 -7.16 1.38
C LEU A 33 3.58 -6.11 2.43
N LEU A 34 4.55 -5.40 3.01
CA LEU A 34 4.33 -4.32 3.97
C LEU A 34 3.42 -3.24 3.37
N VAL A 35 3.72 -2.79 2.15
CA VAL A 35 2.91 -1.75 1.48
C VAL A 35 1.53 -2.27 1.10
N LYS A 36 1.46 -3.43 0.42
CA LYS A 36 0.18 -4.00 -0.04
C LYS A 36 -0.77 -4.29 1.11
N SER A 37 -0.29 -4.98 2.15
CA SER A 37 -1.14 -5.34 3.30
C SER A 37 -1.60 -4.13 4.09
N SER A 38 -0.78 -3.08 4.19
CA SER A 38 -1.17 -1.84 4.86
C SER A 38 -2.29 -1.14 4.08
N VAL A 39 -2.11 -0.94 2.77
CA VAL A 39 -3.13 -0.31 1.92
C VAL A 39 -4.42 -1.13 1.89
N PHE A 40 -4.30 -2.46 1.75
CA PHE A 40 -5.44 -3.36 1.74
C PHE A 40 -6.18 -3.40 3.09
N SER A 41 -5.46 -3.33 4.21
CA SER A 41 -6.11 -3.28 5.53
C SER A 41 -6.86 -1.96 5.73
N LEU A 42 -6.29 -0.84 5.27
CA LEU A 42 -6.95 0.47 5.29
C LEU A 42 -8.21 0.46 4.42
N SER A 43 -8.17 -0.16 3.24
CA SER A 43 -9.33 -0.25 2.34
C SER A 43 -10.47 -1.10 2.89
N LEU A 44 -10.15 -2.05 3.79
CA LEU A 44 -11.13 -2.86 4.51
C LEU A 44 -11.67 -2.18 5.79
N GLY A 45 -11.28 -0.93 6.06
CA GLY A 45 -11.82 -0.13 7.16
C GLY A 45 -10.95 -0.07 8.42
N ALA A 46 -9.70 -0.55 8.38
CA ALA A 46 -8.74 -0.20 9.42
C ALA A 46 -8.46 1.31 9.36
N GLU A 47 -8.56 2.01 10.48
CA GLU A 47 -8.29 3.45 10.52
C GLU A 47 -6.81 3.74 10.79
N LYS A 48 -6.16 2.84 11.53
CA LYS A 48 -4.75 2.98 11.91
C LYS A 48 -4.07 1.63 11.96
N ILE A 49 -2.82 1.61 11.52
CA ILE A 49 -1.94 0.44 11.58
C ILE A 49 -0.65 0.87 12.26
N SER A 50 -0.28 0.14 13.31
CA SER A 50 0.99 0.27 14.01
C SER A 50 1.86 -0.92 13.67
N HIS A 51 3.06 -0.67 13.16
CA HIS A 51 3.96 -1.74 12.75
C HIS A 51 5.00 -2.05 13.82
N VAL A 52 5.31 -3.33 13.97
CA VAL A 52 6.46 -3.77 14.77
C VAL A 52 7.72 -3.49 13.95
N GLY A 53 8.61 -2.64 14.45
CA GLY A 53 9.82 -2.18 13.74
C GLY A 53 10.94 -3.22 13.64
N ASN A 54 10.63 -4.52 13.54
CA ASN A 54 11.63 -5.59 13.59
C ASN A 54 12.65 -5.51 12.44
N TRP A 55 12.23 -4.99 11.28
CA TRP A 55 13.15 -4.75 10.17
C TRP A 55 14.23 -3.71 10.48
N LEU A 56 13.90 -2.71 11.31
CA LEU A 56 14.83 -1.66 11.72
C LEU A 56 15.68 -2.14 12.90
N GLU A 57 15.04 -2.72 13.90
CA GLU A 57 15.66 -3.09 15.17
C GLU A 57 16.54 -4.34 15.07
N PHE A 58 16.07 -5.39 14.38
CA PHE A 58 16.75 -6.69 14.33
C PHE A 58 17.42 -6.93 12.98
N TRP A 59 16.68 -6.78 11.88
CA TRP A 59 17.21 -7.13 10.55
C TRP A 59 18.14 -6.07 9.96
N ARG A 60 18.07 -4.84 10.48
CA ARG A 60 18.77 -3.63 9.97
C ARG A 60 18.59 -3.47 8.46
N SER A 61 17.35 -3.63 7.99
CA SER A 61 17.00 -3.58 6.58
C SER A 61 16.74 -2.14 6.14
N GLU A 62 17.70 -1.54 5.44
CA GLU A 62 17.53 -0.19 4.89
C GLU A 62 16.40 -0.12 3.85
N SER A 63 16.21 -1.16 3.03
CA SER A 63 15.18 -1.16 1.99
C SER A 63 13.78 -1.21 2.59
N THR A 64 13.57 -2.04 3.62
CA THR A 64 12.28 -2.13 4.33
C THR A 64 11.98 -0.86 5.09
N GLN A 65 13.00 -0.26 5.72
CA GLN A 65 12.84 1.05 6.36
C GLN A 65 12.44 2.12 5.34
N LYS A 66 13.10 2.18 4.17
CA LYS A 66 12.72 3.10 3.10
C LYS A 66 11.29 2.87 2.60
N ALA A 67 10.91 1.60 2.37
CA ALA A 67 9.55 1.26 1.95
C ALA A 67 8.49 1.78 2.93
N TYR A 68 8.71 1.56 4.23
CA TYR A 68 7.87 2.09 5.29
C TYR A 68 7.83 3.62 5.31
N GLU A 69 8.99 4.29 5.28
CA GLU A 69 9.07 5.75 5.33
C GLU A 69 8.39 6.42 4.13
N ILE A 70 8.55 5.87 2.93
CA ILE A 70 7.90 6.39 1.72
C ILE A 70 6.39 6.17 1.80
N MET A 71 5.92 5.01 2.24
CA MET A 71 4.49 4.76 2.47
C MET A 71 3.90 5.76 3.46
N VAL A 72 4.54 5.96 4.61
CA VAL A 72 4.11 6.94 5.61
C VAL A 72 4.13 8.35 5.02
N LYS A 73 5.19 8.74 4.31
CA LYS A 73 5.29 10.06 3.68
C LYS A 73 4.17 10.31 2.66
N LYS A 74 3.81 9.29 1.88
CA LYS A 74 2.82 9.40 0.79
C LYS A 74 1.38 9.35 1.29
N LEU A 75 1.10 8.52 2.29
CA LEU A 75 -0.27 8.13 2.63
C LEU A 75 -0.70 8.50 4.05
N ASN A 76 0.22 8.83 4.96
CA ASN A 76 -0.17 9.16 6.32
C ASN A 76 -1.06 10.40 6.35
N ARG A 77 -2.00 10.43 7.30
CA ARG A 77 -2.99 11.52 7.46
C ARG A 77 -3.85 11.76 6.21
N PHE A 78 -4.09 10.71 5.42
CA PHE A 78 -5.12 10.78 4.39
C PHE A 78 -6.47 11.14 5.00
N GLU A 79 -7.24 11.94 4.28
CA GLU A 79 -8.57 12.40 4.66
C GLU A 79 -9.64 11.42 4.16
N LYS A 80 -9.37 10.78 3.03
CA LYS A 80 -10.27 9.83 2.37
C LYS A 80 -9.47 8.77 1.61
N LEU A 81 -10.01 7.55 1.60
CA LEU A 81 -9.55 6.43 0.80
C LEU A 81 -10.71 5.93 -0.07
N GLU A 82 -10.49 5.87 -1.39
CA GLU A 82 -11.42 5.27 -2.35
C GLU A 82 -10.81 4.03 -2.98
N VAL A 83 -11.62 2.97 -3.09
CA VAL A 83 -11.24 1.73 -3.78
C VAL A 83 -11.77 1.78 -5.20
N ILE A 84 -10.88 1.99 -6.17
CA ILE A 84 -11.22 2.00 -7.60
C ILE A 84 -11.25 0.56 -8.13
N LYS A 85 -10.24 -0.24 -7.72
CA LYS A 85 -10.15 -1.66 -8.06
C LYS A 85 -9.48 -2.42 -6.92
N GLN A 86 -10.03 -3.58 -6.57
CA GLN A 86 -9.46 -4.47 -5.56
C GLN A 86 -9.75 -5.92 -5.93
N GLU A 87 -8.70 -6.67 -6.29
CA GLU A 87 -8.76 -8.10 -6.55
C GLU A 87 -7.94 -8.84 -5.49
N TYR A 88 -8.55 -9.82 -4.85
CA TYR A 88 -7.91 -10.66 -3.84
C TYR A 88 -8.54 -12.04 -3.82
N VAL A 89 -7.83 -12.98 -3.22
CA VAL A 89 -8.34 -14.32 -2.89
C VAL A 89 -8.26 -14.53 -1.39
N GLU A 90 -9.30 -15.14 -0.83
CA GLU A 90 -9.23 -15.70 0.52
C GLU A 90 -8.43 -16.99 0.47
N ASN A 91 -7.44 -17.12 1.36
CA ASN A 91 -6.61 -18.30 1.42
C ASN A 91 -7.38 -19.46 2.10
N GLU A 92 -7.00 -20.70 1.81
CA GLU A 92 -7.76 -21.90 2.25
C GLU A 92 -7.89 -22.01 3.77
N ARG A 93 -6.94 -21.44 4.52
CA ARG A 93 -6.93 -21.48 5.97
C ARG A 93 -7.19 -20.07 6.51
N ASP A 94 -8.14 -19.95 7.43
CA ASP A 94 -8.55 -18.67 8.02
C ASP A 94 -7.36 -17.82 8.53
N TYR A 95 -6.35 -18.47 9.11
CA TYR A 95 -5.17 -17.78 9.66
C TYR A 95 -4.18 -17.30 8.59
N GLU A 96 -4.33 -17.74 7.33
CA GLU A 96 -3.56 -17.26 6.19
C GLU A 96 -4.18 -15.99 5.57
N GLY A 97 -5.41 -15.62 5.98
CA GLY A 97 -6.07 -14.39 5.59
C GLY A 97 -6.34 -14.30 4.09
N ALA A 98 -6.09 -13.13 3.50
CA ALA A 98 -6.31 -12.88 2.08
C ALA A 98 -5.02 -12.47 1.37
N THR A 99 -4.91 -12.84 0.09
CA THR A 99 -3.82 -12.44 -0.80
C THR A 99 -4.33 -11.40 -1.79
N SER A 100 -3.83 -10.17 -1.72
CA SER A 100 -4.14 -9.15 -2.73
C SER A 100 -3.38 -9.44 -4.03
N LEU A 101 -4.13 -9.57 -5.12
CA LEU A 101 -3.61 -9.85 -6.46
C LEU A 101 -3.37 -8.56 -7.25
N ALA A 102 -4.33 -7.64 -7.23
CA ALA A 102 -4.28 -6.39 -7.98
C ALA A 102 -5.12 -5.31 -7.30
N GLY A 103 -4.78 -4.04 -7.52
CA GLY A 103 -5.64 -2.97 -7.05
C GLY A 103 -5.18 -1.56 -7.44
N ILE A 104 -6.15 -0.66 -7.34
CA ILE A 104 -6.03 0.78 -7.54
C ILE A 104 -6.80 1.45 -6.40
N TYR A 105 -6.07 2.22 -5.60
CA TYR A 105 -6.57 2.89 -4.41
C TYR A 105 -6.24 4.36 -4.51
N GLU A 106 -7.24 5.23 -4.35
CA GLU A 106 -7.01 6.67 -4.30
C GLU A 106 -7.00 7.13 -2.84
N PHE A 107 -5.90 7.74 -2.42
CA PHE A 107 -5.79 8.42 -1.15
C PHE A 107 -5.87 9.93 -1.39
N ILE A 108 -6.75 10.62 -0.67
CA ILE A 108 -6.79 12.08 -0.64
C ILE A 108 -5.92 12.54 0.53
N VAL A 109 -4.79 13.16 0.24
CA VAL A 109 -3.81 13.65 1.23
C VAL A 109 -3.59 15.14 0.98
N GLU A 110 -3.93 15.99 1.95
CA GLU A 110 -3.82 17.46 1.82
C GLU A 110 -4.50 18.00 0.53
N ASN A 111 -5.74 17.56 0.27
CA ASN A 111 -6.51 17.85 -0.96
C ASN A 111 -5.84 17.41 -2.28
N LYS A 112 -4.90 16.45 -2.25
CA LYS A 112 -4.26 15.88 -3.45
C LYS A 112 -4.50 14.38 -3.53
N SER A 113 -4.82 13.90 -4.71
CA SER A 113 -4.93 12.48 -5.01
C SER A 113 -3.55 11.83 -5.12
N VAL A 114 -3.33 10.79 -4.33
CA VAL A 114 -2.21 9.87 -4.43
C VAL A 114 -2.77 8.48 -4.69
N TYR A 115 -2.51 7.94 -5.87
CA TYR A 115 -2.97 6.61 -6.24
C TYR A 115 -1.92 5.57 -5.86
N VAL A 116 -2.33 4.45 -5.26
CA VAL A 116 -1.49 3.27 -5.06
C VAL A 116 -1.94 2.17 -6.01
N ILE A 117 -1.01 1.65 -6.81
CA ILE A 117 -1.33 0.77 -7.93
C ILE A 117 -0.42 -0.47 -7.91
N TRP A 118 -1.00 -1.67 -8.05
CA TRP A 118 -0.26 -2.91 -8.32
C TRP A 118 -1.11 -3.95 -9.06
N GLY A 119 -0.43 -4.99 -9.54
CA GLY A 119 -1.00 -6.09 -10.30
C GLY A 119 -1.25 -5.70 -11.76
N ASN A 120 -1.89 -6.57 -12.52
CA ASN A 120 -2.28 -6.31 -13.90
C ASN A 120 -3.59 -5.50 -13.92
N VAL A 121 -3.49 -4.17 -14.03
CA VAL A 121 -4.64 -3.25 -13.97
C VAL A 121 -4.53 -2.19 -15.05
N GLU A 122 -5.69 -1.78 -15.56
CA GLU A 122 -5.79 -0.64 -16.46
C GLU A 122 -5.97 0.64 -15.63
N LEU A 123 -5.32 1.72 -16.04
CA LEU A 123 -5.47 3.01 -15.37
C LEU A 123 -6.90 3.54 -15.58
N PRO A 124 -7.55 4.07 -14.54
CA PRO A 124 -8.86 4.68 -14.65
C PRO A 124 -8.75 6.06 -15.35
N GLU A 125 -9.87 6.61 -15.83
CA GLU A 125 -9.88 7.80 -16.70
C GLU A 125 -9.33 9.08 -16.02
N GLU A 126 -9.34 9.11 -14.69
CA GLU A 126 -8.81 10.17 -13.85
C GLU A 126 -7.28 10.24 -13.93
N ILE A 127 -6.60 9.11 -14.18
CA ILE A 127 -5.15 9.04 -14.32
C ILE A 127 -4.76 9.18 -15.80
N LYS A 128 -4.81 10.41 -16.29
CA LYS A 128 -4.42 10.78 -17.66
C LYS A 128 -3.36 11.86 -17.70
N GLY A 129 -2.86 12.16 -18.89
CA GLY A 129 -1.87 13.21 -19.09
C GLY A 129 -0.51 12.87 -18.47
N LYS A 130 0.10 13.82 -17.80
CA LYS A 130 1.44 13.68 -17.22
C LYS A 130 1.34 13.25 -15.76
N ILE A 131 2.03 12.18 -15.42
CA ILE A 131 2.02 11.59 -14.09
C ILE A 131 3.44 11.51 -13.51
N LYS A 132 3.52 11.56 -12.19
CA LYS A 132 4.70 11.22 -11.40
C LYS A 132 4.48 9.85 -10.79
N VAL A 133 5.36 8.91 -11.11
CA VAL A 133 5.39 7.58 -10.53
C VAL A 133 6.53 7.51 -9.53
N THR A 134 6.23 7.15 -8.28
CA THR A 134 7.22 6.90 -7.23
C THR A 134 7.16 5.42 -6.85
N ASP A 135 8.28 4.70 -6.91
CA ASP A 135 8.32 3.32 -6.40
C ASP A 135 8.31 3.28 -4.87
N ILE A 136 8.20 2.08 -4.27
CA ILE A 136 8.22 1.93 -2.81
C ILE A 136 9.51 2.42 -2.16
N TYR A 137 10.60 2.56 -2.91
CA TYR A 137 11.89 3.01 -2.38
C TYR A 137 12.11 4.52 -2.55
N GLY A 138 11.15 5.22 -3.13
CA GLY A 138 11.18 6.67 -3.31
C GLY A 138 11.84 7.13 -4.62
N ASN A 139 12.16 6.21 -5.55
CA ASN A 139 12.66 6.61 -6.86
C ASN A 139 11.50 7.16 -7.69
N GLU A 140 11.69 8.35 -8.25
CA GLU A 140 10.67 9.06 -9.00
C GLU A 140 10.95 9.06 -10.50
N LYS A 141 9.89 8.91 -11.29
CA LYS A 141 9.92 9.09 -12.73
C LYS A 141 8.67 9.84 -13.18
N ILE A 142 8.86 10.84 -14.02
CA ILE A 142 7.78 11.55 -14.69
C ILE A 142 7.57 10.93 -16.08
N MET A 143 6.32 10.66 -16.43
CA MET A 143 5.95 10.10 -17.73
C MET A 143 4.51 10.48 -18.11
N TYR A 144 4.11 10.19 -19.34
CA TYR A 144 2.69 10.22 -19.72
C TYR A 144 2.00 8.93 -19.24
N ALA A 145 0.76 9.03 -18.79
CA ALA A 145 -0.04 7.90 -18.32
C ALA A 145 -0.17 6.78 -19.36
N ILE A 146 -0.25 7.12 -20.64
CA ILE A 146 -0.28 6.14 -21.74
C ILE A 146 0.98 5.26 -21.84
N ASN A 147 2.10 5.70 -21.26
CA ASN A 147 3.35 4.95 -21.21
C ASN A 147 3.54 4.20 -19.89
N PHE A 148 2.58 4.28 -18.97
CA PHE A 148 2.62 3.55 -17.73
C PHE A 148 2.24 2.08 -17.97
N THR A 149 2.94 1.18 -17.29
CA THR A 149 2.58 -0.24 -17.25
C THR A 149 2.59 -0.65 -15.80
N SER A 150 1.46 -1.17 -15.32
CA SER A 150 1.36 -1.67 -13.96
C SER A 150 2.17 -2.97 -13.81
N SER A 151 2.57 -3.27 -12.58
CA SER A 151 3.30 -4.49 -12.25
C SER A 151 2.87 -4.99 -10.88
N ASP A 152 3.28 -6.19 -10.50
CA ASP A 152 2.99 -6.71 -9.16
C ASP A 152 3.65 -5.89 -8.04
N SER A 153 4.74 -5.16 -8.32
CA SER A 153 5.34 -4.26 -7.33
C SER A 153 4.47 -2.99 -7.20
N PRO A 154 4.06 -2.59 -5.97
CA PRO A 154 3.24 -1.42 -5.79
C PRO A 154 4.00 -0.13 -6.08
N VAL A 155 3.29 0.85 -6.63
CA VAL A 155 3.80 2.18 -6.93
C VAL A 155 2.80 3.25 -6.52
N TYR A 156 3.31 4.45 -6.23
CA TYR A 156 2.52 5.65 -5.99
C TYR A 156 2.45 6.47 -7.27
N VAL A 157 1.26 6.94 -7.65
CA VAL A 157 1.03 7.73 -8.85
C VAL A 157 0.31 9.02 -8.48
N GLU A 158 0.84 10.15 -8.95
CA GLU A 158 0.26 11.49 -8.77
C GLU A 158 0.13 12.15 -10.16
N VAL A 159 -1.05 12.71 -10.47
CA VAL A 159 -1.26 13.48 -11.71
C VAL A 159 -0.62 14.87 -11.54
N ILE A 160 0.19 15.30 -12.50
CA ILE A 160 0.94 16.57 -12.44
C ILE A 160 0.21 17.68 -13.19
N ASP A 161 -0.36 17.38 -14.34
CA ASP A 161 -1.01 18.35 -15.24
C ASP A 161 -2.35 17.78 -15.73
N TYR A 162 -3.42 18.58 -15.58
CA TYR A 162 -4.73 18.37 -16.22
C TYR A 162 -4.87 19.27 -17.46
#